data_AF-A0A6I5ET49-F1
#
_entry.id   AF-A0A6I5ET49-F1
#
_cell.length_a   1.000
_cell.length_b   1.000
_cell.length_c   1.000
_cell.angle_alpha   90.00
_cell.angle_beta   90.00
_cell.angle_gamma   90.00
#
_symmetry.space_group_name_H-M   'P 1'
#
loop_
_entity.id
_entity.type
_entity.pdbx_description
1 polymer ?
#
loop_
_entity_poly.entity_id
_entity_poly.type
_entity_poly.pdbx_seq_one_letter_code
_entity_poly.pdbx_strand_id
1 'polypeptide(L)'
;MPAAGPSTAGAVTAVAYACDRCAHTWTRPVEDDLVVHDTVRVDLPEGTLYGEAWQVEEDRVEVRGPGGALRWVERWRVVVY
;
A
#
# COMPACT_ATOMS: atom_id res chain seq x y z
N MET A 1 13.79 1.87 37.22
CA MET A 1 13.59 1.40 35.84
C MET A 1 12.50 2.28 35.22
N PRO A 2 12.69 2.93 34.07
CA PRO A 2 11.59 3.22 33.18
C PRO A 2 11.60 2.19 32.05
N ALA A 3 10.45 1.55 31.85
CA ALA A 3 10.19 0.72 30.69
C ALA A 3 10.26 1.61 29.45
N ALA A 4 11.15 1.27 28.52
CA ALA A 4 11.08 1.80 27.17
C ALA A 4 9.72 1.38 26.60
N GLY A 5 8.84 2.34 26.35
CA GLY A 5 7.62 2.08 25.59
C GLY A 5 8.00 1.46 24.24
N PRO A 6 7.15 0.59 23.67
CA PRO A 6 7.41 0.10 22.34
C PRO A 6 7.49 1.31 21.42
N SER A 7 8.68 1.55 20.85
CA SER A 7 8.84 2.51 19.77
C SER A 7 7.86 2.10 18.67
N THR A 8 6.96 3.00 18.31
CA THR A 8 6.03 2.85 17.19
C THR A 8 6.85 2.76 15.90
N ALA A 9 7.34 1.56 15.58
CA ALA A 9 7.63 1.19 14.21
C ALA A 9 6.27 1.02 13.55
N GLY A 10 5.98 1.82 12.52
CA GLY A 10 4.74 1.73 11.74
C GLY A 10 4.40 0.27 11.49
N ALA A 11 3.19 -0.14 11.86
CA ALA A 11 2.79 -1.53 11.85
C ALA A 11 2.65 -1.98 10.39
N VAL A 12 3.73 -2.46 9.78
CA VAL A 12 3.72 -2.96 8.41
C VAL A 12 2.76 -4.15 8.32
N THR A 13 1.53 -3.89 7.92
CA THR A 13 0.54 -4.92 7.61
C THR A 13 1.00 -5.63 6.34
N ALA A 14 0.90 -6.95 6.22
CA ALA A 14 1.38 -7.67 5.03
C ALA A 14 0.26 -8.49 4.40
N VAL A 15 0.13 -8.45 3.07
CA VAL A 15 -0.83 -9.30 2.33
C VAL A 15 -0.12 -10.54 1.83
N ALA A 16 -0.72 -11.71 2.08
CA ALA A 16 -0.21 -13.01 1.67
C ALA A 16 -0.88 -13.49 0.37
N TYR A 17 -0.06 -13.86 -0.61
CA TYR A 17 -0.47 -14.52 -1.84
C TYR A 17 -0.09 -15.98 -1.76
N ALA A 18 -1.07 -16.88 -1.77
CA ALA A 18 -0.84 -18.30 -1.94
C ALA A 18 -1.03 -18.68 -3.41
N CYS A 19 -0.06 -19.36 -4.01
CA CYS A 19 -0.22 -20.01 -5.30
C CYS A 19 -0.75 -21.42 -5.09
N ASP A 20 -2.03 -21.65 -5.40
CA ASP A 20 -2.66 -22.97 -5.31
C ASP A 20 -1.97 -24.03 -6.16
N ARG A 21 -1.23 -23.61 -7.20
CA ARG A 21 -0.56 -24.52 -8.14
C ARG A 21 0.83 -24.97 -7.70
N CYS A 22 1.45 -24.23 -6.79
CA CYS A 22 2.86 -24.40 -6.43
C CYS A 22 3.13 -24.36 -4.92
N ALA A 23 2.08 -24.20 -4.11
CA ALA A 23 2.12 -24.13 -2.64
C ALA A 23 3.07 -23.06 -2.07
N HIS A 24 3.54 -22.14 -2.90
CA HIS A 24 4.35 -21.01 -2.45
C HIS A 24 3.45 -19.89 -1.94
N THR A 25 3.85 -19.33 -0.80
CA THR A 25 3.24 -18.14 -0.22
C THR A 25 4.24 -16.99 -0.30
N TRP A 26 3.81 -15.86 -0.87
CA TRP A 26 4.57 -14.61 -0.87
C TRP A 26 3.85 -13.59 -0.02
N THR A 27 4.57 -12.87 0.82
CA THR A 27 4.04 -11.76 1.61
C THR A 27 4.55 -10.45 1.03
N ARG A 28 3.64 -9.53 0.71
CA ARG A 28 4.00 -8.16 0.32
C ARG A 28 3.74 -7.24 1.51
N PRO A 29 4.77 -6.55 2.03
CA PRO A 29 4.56 -5.53 3.04
C PRO A 29 3.69 -4.41 2.46
N VAL A 30 2.71 -3.97 3.25
CA VAL A 30 1.83 -2.83 3.00
C VAL A 30 2.29 -1.71 3.93
N GLU A 31 2.58 -0.55 3.35
CA GLU A 31 2.88 0.63 4.15
C GLU A 31 1.61 1.09 4.89
N ASP A 32 1.73 1.15 6.22
CA ASP A 32 0.69 1.63 7.10
C ASP A 32 0.76 3.16 7.29
N ASP A 33 1.93 3.74 7.05
CA ASP A 33 2.20 5.18 7.17
C ASP A 33 1.81 6.01 5.92
N LEU A 34 1.08 5.42 4.97
CA LEU A 34 0.60 6.13 3.77
C LEU A 34 -0.30 7.31 4.17
N VAL A 35 0.08 8.53 3.78
CA VAL A 35 -0.69 9.74 4.00
C VAL A 35 -1.25 10.32 2.72
N VAL A 36 -2.35 11.08 2.86
CA VAL A 36 -2.91 11.86 1.75
C VAL A 36 -1.85 12.85 1.27
N HIS A 37 -1.72 12.96 -0.05
CA HIS A 37 -0.71 13.70 -0.81
C HIS A 37 0.66 13.01 -0.97
N ASP A 38 0.83 11.77 -0.51
CA ASP A 38 2.04 11.01 -0.83
C ASP A 38 2.12 10.68 -2.31
N THR A 39 3.34 10.71 -2.85
CA THR A 39 3.61 10.21 -4.20
C THR A 39 3.64 8.69 -4.16
N VAL A 40 2.76 8.07 -4.94
CA VAL A 40 2.58 6.63 -4.94
C VAL A 40 2.69 6.03 -6.33
N ARG A 41 3.16 4.78 -6.35
CA ARG A 41 3.11 3.89 -7.50
C ARG A 41 2.22 2.71 -7.20
N VAL A 42 1.28 2.46 -8.09
CA VAL A 42 0.35 1.35 -8.02
C VAL A 42 0.68 0.35 -9.09
N ASP A 43 0.94 -0.89 -8.69
CA ASP A 43 1.13 -1.99 -9.63
C ASP A 43 -0.23 -2.62 -9.99
N LEU A 44 -0.80 -2.28 -11.16
CA LEU A 44 -2.03 -2.87 -11.69
C LEU A 44 -1.71 -3.96 -12.73
N PRO A 45 -2.60 -4.94 -12.97
CA PRO A 45 -2.42 -5.94 -14.01
C PRO A 45 -2.35 -5.33 -15.42
N GLU A 46 -2.99 -4.17 -15.60
CA GLU A 46 -3.01 -3.42 -16.86
C GLU A 46 -1.73 -2.58 -17.07
N GLY A 47 -0.92 -2.39 -16.02
CA GLY A 47 0.29 -1.56 -16.04
C GLY A 47 0.54 -0.86 -14.70
N THR A 48 1.60 -0.06 -14.65
CA THR A 48 1.94 0.72 -13.44
C THR A 48 1.30 2.11 -13.52
N LEU A 49 0.56 2.49 -12.49
CA LEU A 49 0.00 3.83 -12.34
C LEU A 49 0.84 4.63 -11.35
N TYR A 50 1.30 5.80 -11.77
CA TYR A 50 1.96 6.76 -10.89
C TYR A 50 0.98 7.88 -10.59
N GLY A 51 0.91 8.30 -9.34
CA GLY A 51 -0.02 9.33 -8.93
C GLY A 51 0.21 9.77 -7.50
N GLU A 52 -0.76 10.51 -6.99
CA GLU A 52 -0.74 11.00 -5.62
C GLU A 52 -1.88 10.34 -4.83
N ALA A 53 -1.63 9.92 -3.59
CA ALA A 53 -2.67 9.40 -2.72
C ALA A 53 -3.65 10.53 -2.37
N TRP A 54 -4.91 10.39 -2.75
CA TRP A 54 -5.94 11.40 -2.55
C TRP A 54 -6.85 11.08 -1.36
N GLN A 55 -7.14 9.80 -1.15
CA GLN A 55 -7.81 9.29 0.04
C GLN A 55 -7.23 7.94 0.43
N VAL A 56 -7.18 7.66 1.73
CA VAL A 56 -6.66 6.42 2.28
C VAL A 56 -7.72 5.82 3.19
N GLU A 57 -8.14 4.61 2.85
CA GLU A 57 -8.94 3.74 3.71
C GLU A 57 -8.07 2.57 4.22
N GLU A 58 -8.66 1.73 5.07
CA GLU A 58 -7.96 0.60 5.70
C GLU A 58 -7.47 -0.41 4.64
N ASP A 59 -8.31 -0.73 3.66
CA ASP A 59 -8.04 -1.73 2.61
C ASP A 59 -7.79 -1.15 1.21
N ARG A 60 -8.07 0.13 0.98
CA ARG A 60 -8.00 0.76 -0.34
C ARG A 60 -7.52 2.20 -0.29
N VAL A 61 -6.96 2.66 -1.40
CA VAL A 61 -6.41 4.00 -1.57
C VAL A 61 -6.99 4.59 -2.85
N GLU A 62 -7.50 5.80 -2.78
CA GLU A 62 -7.84 6.58 -3.97
C GLU A 62 -6.59 7.27 -4.46
N VAL A 63 -6.17 6.96 -5.68
CA VAL A 63 -4.99 7.57 -6.28
C VAL A 63 -5.41 8.51 -7.40
N ARG A 64 -4.88 9.72 -7.36
CA ARG A 64 -5.01 10.72 -8.41
C ARG A 64 -3.91 10.51 -9.45
N GLY A 65 -4.29 9.91 -10.57
CA GLY A 65 -3.41 9.68 -11.71
C GLY A 65 -3.18 10.92 -12.57
N PRO A 66 -2.32 10.80 -13.60
CA PRO A 66 -2.02 11.87 -14.54
C PRO A 66 -3.29 12.32 -15.27
N GLY A 67 -3.50 13.64 -15.35
CA GLY A 67 -4.73 14.23 -15.89
C GLY A 67 -5.86 14.39 -14.88
N GLY A 68 -5.63 14.08 -13.59
CA GLY A 68 -6.59 14.28 -12.51
C GLY A 68 -7.65 13.17 -12.39
N ALA A 69 -7.45 12.05 -13.08
CA ALA A 69 -8.31 10.88 -12.94
C ALA A 69 -8.13 10.26 -11.55
N LEU A 70 -9.22 10.10 -10.81
CA LEU A 70 -9.23 9.42 -9.51
C LEU A 70 -9.53 7.94 -9.72
N ARG A 71 -8.76 7.06 -9.10
CA ARG A 71 -8.98 5.62 -9.16
C ARG A 71 -8.73 4.99 -7.80
N TRP A 72 -9.72 4.25 -7.31
CA TRP A 72 -9.57 3.38 -6.16
C TRP A 72 -8.74 2.16 -6.51
N VAL A 73 -7.74 1.88 -5.68
CA VAL A 73 -6.83 0.76 -5.81
C VAL A 73 -6.65 0.09 -4.46
N GLU A 74 -6.35 -1.20 -4.45
CA GLU A 74 -6.12 -1.92 -3.20
C GLU A 74 -4.82 -1.43 -2.54
N ARG A 75 -4.86 -1.18 -1.23
CA ARG A 75 -3.73 -0.58 -0.48
C ARG A 75 -2.45 -1.38 -0.62
N TRP A 76 -2.55 -2.70 -0.71
CA TRP A 76 -1.41 -3.59 -0.87
C TRP A 76 -0.68 -3.49 -2.21
N ARG A 77 -1.30 -2.85 -3.22
CA ARG A 77 -0.69 -2.57 -4.53
C ARG A 77 0.08 -1.26 -4.57
N VAL A 78 -0.08 -0.43 -3.54
CA VAL A 78 0.50 0.90 -3.44
C VAL A 78 1.90 0.80 -2.88
N VAL A 79 2.84 1.51 -3.51
CA VAL A 79 4.23 1.68 -3.08
C VAL A 79 4.46 3.17 -2.94
N VAL A 80 4.88 3.62 -1.77
CA VAL A 80 5.18 5.03 -1.51
C VAL A 80 6.63 5.33 -1.91
N TYR A 81 6.89 6.56 -2.37
CA TYR A 81 8.22 7.05 -2.77
C TYR A 81 8.70 8.24 -1.96
#